data_AF-A6G3E6-F1
#
_entry.id   AF-A6G3E6-F1
#
_cell.length_a   1.000
_cell.length_b   1.000
_cell.length_c   1.000
_cell.angle_alpha   90.00
_cell.angle_beta   90.00
_cell.angle_gamma   90.00
#
_symmetry.space_group_name_H-M   'P 1'
#
loop_
_entity.id
_entity.type
_entity.pdbx_description
1 polymer ?
#
loop_
_entity_poly.entity_id
_entity_poly.type
_entity_poly.pdbx_seq_one_letter_code
_entity_poly.pdbx_strand_id
1 'polypeptide(L)'
;MSALGLDPLVAETERHVLICALRQHPSWTLGELLDYLAQGGERAETLRAVRLEELISQEGVVVAGIRAHNKGLVQERLEAARQATGELFDDFVREVLDEAMSDPEVEHGWIDGRFLRDQVGGPRWKLQASLTRLVDAGQVERKGKTSSTRYRRRLS
;
A
#
# COMPACT_ATOMS: atom_id res chain seq x y z
N MET A 1 -8.82 -8.42 38.65
CA MET A 1 -9.01 -8.99 37.30
C MET A 1 -8.77 -7.84 36.34
N SER A 2 -7.55 -7.72 35.82
CA SER A 2 -7.04 -6.51 35.18
C SER A 2 -7.05 -6.65 33.66
N ALA A 3 -7.96 -5.93 33.00
CA ALA A 3 -8.05 -5.78 31.55
C ALA A 3 -7.32 -4.51 31.07
N LEU A 4 -6.11 -4.23 31.58
CA LEU A 4 -5.42 -2.93 31.41
C LEU A 4 -4.29 -2.94 30.36
N GLY A 5 -4.42 -3.76 29.31
CA GLY A 5 -3.35 -3.90 28.29
C GLY A 5 -3.76 -3.59 26.85
N LEU A 6 -5.05 -3.54 26.53
CA LEU A 6 -5.54 -3.45 25.15
C LEU A 6 -6.04 -2.05 24.76
N ASP A 7 -6.47 -1.22 25.72
CA ASP A 7 -7.00 0.12 25.48
C ASP A 7 -6.09 1.05 24.65
N PRO A 8 -4.78 1.19 24.96
CA PRO A 8 -3.94 2.15 24.24
C PRO A 8 -3.66 1.71 22.79
N LEU A 9 -3.55 0.40 22.54
CA LEU A 9 -3.35 -0.15 21.19
C LEU A 9 -4.62 -0.02 20.34
N VAL A 10 -5.79 -0.22 20.94
CA VAL A 10 -7.08 -0.05 20.27
C VAL A 10 -7.33 1.41 19.94
N ALA A 11 -7.10 2.32 20.89
CA ALA A 11 -7.22 3.77 20.68
C ALA A 11 -6.27 4.27 19.58
N GLU A 12 -5.03 3.79 19.56
CA GLU A 12 -4.06 4.14 18.52
C GLU A 12 -4.45 3.58 17.15
N THR A 13 -5.01 2.37 17.09
CA THR A 13 -5.51 1.78 15.85
C THR A 13 -6.72 2.56 15.32
N GLU A 14 -7.65 2.92 16.19
CA GLU A 14 -8.84 3.70 15.83
C GLU A 14 -8.46 5.08 15.31
N ARG A 15 -7.52 5.76 15.97
CA ARG A 15 -6.97 7.06 15.54
C ARG A 15 -6.36 6.98 14.14
N HIS A 16 -5.59 5.93 13.87
CA HIS A 16 -5.02 5.69 12.54
C HIS A 16 -6.07 5.45 11.47
N VAL A 17 -7.11 4.65 11.77
CA VAL A 17 -8.23 4.37 10.85
C VAL A 17 -8.97 5.66 10.52
N LEU A 18 -9.20 6.52 11.51
CA LEU A 18 -9.84 7.82 11.33
C LEU A 18 -9.00 8.76 10.44
N ILE A 19 -7.69 8.87 10.67
CA ILE A 19 -6.80 9.67 9.83
C ILE A 19 -6.82 9.15 8.38
N CYS A 20 -6.79 7.82 8.19
CA CYS A 20 -6.89 7.22 6.86
C CYS A 20 -8.22 7.56 6.17
N ALA A 21 -9.33 7.48 6.90
CA ALA A 21 -10.65 7.80 6.37
C ALA A 21 -10.73 9.28 5.95
N LEU A 22 -10.25 10.20 6.79
CA LEU A 22 -10.24 11.64 6.47
C LEU A 22 -9.42 11.96 5.22
N ARG A 23 -8.28 11.30 5.04
CA ARG A 23 -7.46 11.46 3.82
C ARG A 23 -8.12 10.92 2.56
N GLN A 24 -9.00 9.93 2.69
CA GLN A 24 -9.74 9.36 1.56
C GLN A 24 -10.96 10.20 1.16
N HIS A 25 -11.32 11.21 1.94
CA HIS A 25 -12.47 12.09 1.68
C HIS A 25 -12.03 13.57 1.59
N PRO A 26 -11.24 13.96 0.57
CA PRO A 26 -10.78 15.34 0.39
C PRO A 26 -11.91 16.33 0.06
N SER A 27 -13.10 15.83 -0.25
CA SER A 27 -14.31 16.62 -0.44
C SER A 27 -14.94 17.09 0.87
N TRP A 28 -14.52 16.55 2.02
CA TRP A 28 -15.01 17.01 3.31
C TRP A 28 -14.38 18.34 3.69
N THR A 29 -15.25 19.28 4.02
CA THR A 29 -14.84 20.58 4.53
C THR A 29 -14.45 20.47 6.01
N LEU A 30 -13.58 21.39 6.47
CA LEU A 30 -13.31 21.52 7.90
C LEU A 30 -14.59 21.80 8.72
N GLY A 31 -15.60 22.43 8.10
CA GLY A 31 -16.91 22.67 8.73
C GLY A 31 -17.66 21.37 9.05
N GLU A 32 -17.75 20.45 8.09
CA GLU A 32 -18.40 19.15 8.28
C GLU A 32 -17.71 18.31 9.36
N LEU A 33 -16.38 18.40 9.44
CA LEU A 33 -15.60 17.74 10.50
C LEU A 33 -15.93 18.33 11.89
N LEU A 34 -16.02 19.66 11.99
CA LEU A 34 -16.36 20.35 13.23
C LEU A 34 -17.78 20.05 13.68
N ASP A 35 -18.73 19.95 12.75
CA ASP A 35 -20.12 19.58 13.05
C ASP A 35 -20.19 18.16 13.62
N TYR A 36 -19.44 17.21 13.06
CA TYR A 36 -19.34 15.85 13.60
C TYR A 36 -18.73 15.83 15.02
N LEU A 37 -17.71 16.66 15.27
CA LEU A 37 -17.09 16.81 16.59
C LEU A 37 -18.03 17.46 17.62
N ALA A 38 -18.89 18.37 17.19
CA ALA A 38 -19.85 19.07 18.04
C ALA A 38 -21.02 18.16 18.44
N GLN A 39 -21.41 17.22 17.57
CA GLN A 39 -22.45 16.23 17.85
C GLN A 39 -22.03 15.17 18.88
N GLY A 40 -20.76 15.15 19.29
CA GLY A 40 -20.29 14.28 20.36
C GLY A 40 -20.34 12.80 20.00
N GLY A 41 -20.13 12.46 18.72
CA GLY A 41 -20.11 11.07 18.27
C GLY A 41 -19.04 10.23 18.97
N GLU A 42 -19.20 8.90 18.89
CA GLU A 42 -18.31 7.89 19.51
C GLU A 42 -16.81 8.14 19.25
N ARG A 43 -16.48 8.75 18.10
CA ARG A 43 -15.11 9.02 17.65
C ARG A 43 -14.65 10.47 17.85
N ALA A 44 -15.48 11.31 18.45
CA ALA A 44 -15.20 12.75 18.57
C ALA A 44 -13.99 13.02 19.47
N GLU A 45 -13.82 12.26 20.55
CA GLU A 45 -12.66 12.42 21.44
C GLU A 45 -11.36 12.01 20.74
N THR A 46 -11.37 10.87 20.04
CA THR A 46 -10.22 10.39 19.26
C THR A 46 -9.86 11.37 18.15
N LEU A 47 -10.85 11.94 17.44
CA LEU A 47 -10.61 12.96 16.42
C LEU A 47 -10.05 14.27 16.99
N ARG A 48 -10.46 14.70 18.19
CA ARG A 48 -9.89 15.89 18.85
C ARG A 48 -8.42 15.71 19.23
N ALA A 49 -7.99 14.47 19.47
CA ALA A 49 -6.61 14.14 19.80
C ALA A 49 -5.70 14.03 18.56
N VAL A 50 -6.27 14.01 17.34
CA VAL A 50 -5.50 14.01 16.09
C VAL A 50 -4.84 15.37 15.90
N ARG A 51 -3.53 15.38 15.72
CA ARG A 51 -2.76 16.59 15.43
C ARG A 51 -2.78 16.89 13.94
N LEU A 52 -2.68 18.17 13.60
CA LEU A 52 -2.62 18.61 12.21
C LEU A 52 -1.41 18.03 11.47
N GLU A 53 -0.28 17.88 12.17
CA GLU A 53 0.92 17.21 11.64
C GLU A 53 0.63 15.75 11.27
N GLU A 54 -0.25 15.04 11.98
CA GLU A 54 -0.63 13.66 11.65
C GLU A 54 -1.65 13.58 10.53
N LEU A 55 -2.40 14.65 10.26
CA LEU A 55 -3.28 14.74 9.09
C LEU A 55 -2.48 14.99 7.81
N ILE A 56 -1.45 15.84 7.91
CA ILE A 56 -0.63 16.31 6.79
C ILE A 56 0.58 15.40 6.53
N SER A 57 1.15 14.79 7.57
CA SER A 57 2.38 14.00 7.44
C SER A 57 2.14 12.71 6.66
N GLN A 58 2.84 12.55 5.54
CA GLN A 58 2.81 11.31 4.76
C GLN A 58 3.53 10.15 5.45
N GLU A 59 4.10 10.35 6.64
CA GLU A 59 4.71 9.30 7.45
C GLU A 59 3.64 8.37 8.03
N GLY A 60 3.24 7.37 7.24
CA GLY A 60 2.43 6.26 7.72
C GLY A 60 3.24 5.45 8.74
N VAL A 61 2.89 5.53 10.02
CA VAL A 61 3.47 4.66 11.06
C VAL A 61 3.00 3.22 10.81
N VAL A 62 3.98 2.32 10.77
CA VAL A 62 3.83 0.89 10.53
C VAL A 62 3.05 0.27 11.68
N VAL A 63 1.81 -0.17 11.42
CA VAL A 63 1.33 -1.39 12.08
C VAL A 63 1.92 -2.54 11.29
N ALA A 64 2.66 -3.40 11.97
CA ALA A 64 3.49 -4.47 11.42
C ALA A 64 2.92 -5.12 10.13
N GLY A 65 3.67 -4.98 9.04
CA GLY A 65 3.46 -5.69 7.79
C GLY A 65 2.87 -4.82 6.68
N ILE A 66 3.69 -4.56 5.65
CA ILE A 66 3.30 -4.06 4.33
C ILE A 66 2.95 -2.55 4.35
N ARG A 67 3.98 -1.71 4.31
CA ARG A 67 3.80 -0.26 4.11
C ARG A 67 3.34 0.00 2.68
N ALA A 68 2.14 0.57 2.60
CA ALA A 68 1.59 1.19 1.42
C ALA A 68 2.43 2.43 1.07
N HIS A 69 3.40 2.28 0.16
CA HIS A 69 3.83 3.43 -0.62
C HIS A 69 2.62 3.91 -1.43
N ASN A 70 2.15 5.12 -1.12
CA ASN A 70 1.14 5.89 -1.86
C ASN A 70 -0.11 5.12 -2.32
N LYS A 71 -1.06 4.84 -1.42
CA LYS A 71 -2.35 4.22 -1.75
C LYS A 71 -3.12 4.92 -2.90
N GLY A 72 -2.91 6.23 -3.11
CA GLY A 72 -3.45 6.99 -4.25
C GLY A 72 -2.77 6.66 -5.59
N LEU A 73 -1.42 6.67 -5.65
CA LEU A 73 -0.66 6.23 -6.82
C LEU A 73 -0.89 4.74 -7.10
N VAL A 74 -1.02 3.92 -6.06
CA VAL A 74 -1.37 2.50 -6.19
C VAL A 74 -2.75 2.35 -6.80
N GLN A 75 -3.76 3.11 -6.39
CA GLN A 75 -5.10 3.01 -6.99
C GLN A 75 -5.11 3.43 -8.47
N GLU A 76 -4.47 4.54 -8.83
CA GLU A 76 -4.34 4.99 -10.23
C GLU A 76 -3.55 3.97 -11.08
N ARG A 77 -2.45 3.44 -10.53
CA ARG A 77 -1.65 2.37 -11.14
C ARG A 77 -2.47 1.10 -11.33
N LEU A 78 -3.23 0.67 -10.33
CA LEU A 78 -4.08 -0.51 -10.39
C LEU A 78 -5.17 -0.38 -11.46
N GLU A 79 -5.76 0.81 -11.60
CA GLU A 79 -6.77 1.09 -12.63
C GLU A 79 -6.15 1.13 -14.04
N ALA A 80 -5.00 1.79 -14.19
CA ALA A 80 -4.27 1.83 -15.45
C ALA A 80 -3.77 0.44 -15.89
N ALA A 81 -3.19 -0.33 -14.97
CA ALA A 81 -2.69 -1.68 -15.22
C ALA A 81 -3.83 -2.67 -15.55
N ARG A 82 -5.04 -2.43 -15.04
CA ARG A 82 -6.22 -3.23 -15.39
C ARG A 82 -6.54 -3.11 -16.89
N GLN A 83 -6.38 -1.92 -17.47
CA GLN A 83 -6.64 -1.66 -18.89
C GLN A 83 -5.42 -1.95 -19.78
N ALA A 84 -4.21 -1.84 -19.25
CA ALA A 84 -2.97 -2.09 -20.00
C ALA A 84 -2.83 -3.55 -20.45
N THR A 85 -2.19 -3.77 -21.60
CA THR A 85 -1.90 -5.11 -22.15
C THR A 85 -0.51 -5.13 -22.79
N GLY A 86 0.06 -6.33 -22.93
CA GLY A 86 1.37 -6.50 -23.56
C GLY A 86 2.48 -5.72 -22.83
N GLU A 87 3.29 -5.00 -23.60
CA GLU A 87 4.45 -4.24 -23.11
C GLU A 87 4.07 -3.12 -22.13
N LEU A 88 2.90 -2.48 -22.32
CA LEU A 88 2.41 -1.46 -21.39
C LEU A 88 2.10 -2.02 -20.01
N PHE A 89 1.69 -3.30 -19.94
CA PHE A 89 1.54 -3.96 -18.64
C PHE A 89 2.90 -4.35 -18.05
N ASP A 90 3.87 -4.67 -18.92
CA ASP A 90 5.23 -4.99 -18.51
C ASP A 90 5.92 -3.76 -17.86
N ASP A 91 5.60 -2.54 -18.30
CA ASP A 91 6.04 -1.30 -17.65
C ASP A 91 5.61 -1.20 -16.19
N PHE A 92 4.34 -1.46 -15.89
CA PHE A 92 3.85 -1.45 -14.50
C PHE A 92 4.53 -2.52 -13.63
N VAL A 93 4.82 -3.69 -14.20
CA VAL A 93 5.55 -4.75 -13.48
C VAL A 93 6.99 -4.33 -13.22
N ARG A 94 7.66 -3.67 -14.19
CA ARG A 94 9.02 -3.14 -14.01
C ARG A 94 9.06 -2.05 -12.95
N GLU A 95 8.14 -1.10 -12.99
CA GLU A 95 8.05 0.00 -12.02
C GLU A 95 7.99 -0.52 -10.58
N VAL A 96 7.12 -1.49 -10.31
CA VAL A 96 7.01 -2.11 -8.97
C VAL A 96 8.29 -2.86 -8.57
N LEU A 97 8.98 -3.50 -9.51
CA LEU A 97 10.24 -4.20 -9.23
C LEU A 97 11.42 -3.22 -9.03
N ASP A 98 11.42 -2.10 -9.73
CA ASP A 98 12.41 -1.02 -9.59
C ASP A 98 12.21 -0.29 -8.24
N GLU A 99 10.97 -0.07 -7.83
CA GLU A 99 10.62 0.41 -6.47
C GLU A 99 11.15 -0.53 -5.41
N ALA A 100 10.87 -1.84 -5.54
CA ALA A 100 11.36 -2.85 -4.60
C ALA A 100 12.89 -2.91 -4.53
N MET A 101 13.59 -2.69 -5.65
CA MET A 101 15.06 -2.61 -5.67
C MET A 101 15.62 -1.38 -4.95
N SER A 102 14.87 -0.27 -4.98
CA SER A 102 15.29 0.99 -4.39
C SER A 102 14.93 1.10 -2.90
N ASP A 103 14.08 0.19 -2.42
CA ASP A 103 13.62 0.13 -1.04
C ASP A 103 14.68 -0.55 -0.13
N PRO A 104 15.26 0.17 0.84
CA PRO A 104 16.24 -0.38 1.76
C PRO A 104 15.66 -1.44 2.73
N GLU A 105 14.34 -1.50 2.90
CA GLU A 105 13.67 -2.49 3.74
C GLU A 105 13.45 -3.84 3.01
N VAL A 106 13.51 -3.84 1.68
CA VAL A 106 13.33 -5.06 0.88
C VAL A 106 14.67 -5.75 0.66
N GLU A 107 14.81 -6.95 1.23
CA GLU A 107 16.04 -7.74 1.14
C GLU A 107 16.50 -7.95 -0.31
N HIS A 108 17.53 -7.20 -0.70
CA HIS A 108 18.11 -7.18 -2.05
C HIS A 108 17.07 -7.01 -3.18
N GLY A 109 15.94 -6.33 -2.92
CA GLY A 109 14.87 -6.12 -3.90
C GLY A 109 14.02 -7.35 -4.26
N TRP A 110 14.12 -8.45 -3.50
CA TRP A 110 13.31 -9.64 -3.75
C TRP A 110 11.91 -9.53 -3.16
N ILE A 111 10.89 -9.54 -4.02
CA ILE A 111 9.47 -9.54 -3.61
C ILE A 111 8.77 -10.83 -4.05
N ASP A 112 7.77 -11.25 -3.28
CA ASP A 112 6.98 -12.44 -3.62
C ASP A 112 5.88 -12.13 -4.65
N GLY A 113 5.38 -13.20 -5.30
CA GLY A 113 4.37 -13.05 -6.34
C GLY A 113 2.98 -12.62 -5.84
N ARG A 114 2.70 -12.70 -4.53
CA ARG A 114 1.46 -12.14 -3.95
C ARG A 114 1.60 -10.64 -3.83
N PHE A 115 2.69 -10.16 -3.21
CA PHE A 115 2.98 -8.75 -3.08
C PHE A 115 3.00 -8.05 -4.45
N LEU A 116 3.71 -8.62 -5.42
CA LEU A 116 3.78 -8.05 -6.77
C LEU A 116 2.39 -7.91 -7.42
N ARG A 117 1.51 -8.90 -7.23
CA ARG A 117 0.13 -8.83 -7.74
C ARG A 117 -0.68 -7.76 -7.04
N ASP A 118 -0.52 -7.63 -5.73
CA ASP A 118 -1.28 -6.68 -4.92
C ASP A 118 -0.87 -5.22 -5.26
N GLN A 119 0.37 -5.01 -5.74
CA GLN A 119 0.88 -3.71 -6.19
C GLN A 119 0.61 -3.38 -7.67
N VAL A 120 0.80 -4.35 -8.58
CA VAL A 120 0.60 -4.15 -10.02
C VAL A 120 -0.88 -4.23 -10.39
N GLY A 121 -1.63 -5.10 -9.72
CA GLY A 121 -3.02 -5.38 -10.04
C GLY A 121 -3.22 -6.28 -11.25
N GLY A 122 -4.41 -6.18 -11.85
CA GLY A 122 -4.84 -7.00 -12.97
C GLY A 122 -5.10 -8.48 -12.63
N PRO A 123 -5.65 -9.25 -13.58
CA PRO A 123 -5.92 -10.66 -13.36
C PRO A 123 -4.62 -11.49 -13.37
N ARG A 124 -4.59 -12.57 -12.56
CA ARG A 124 -3.41 -13.43 -12.37
C ARG A 124 -2.74 -13.89 -13.67
N TRP A 125 -3.52 -14.26 -14.68
CA TRP A 125 -3.00 -14.74 -15.96
C TRP A 125 -2.18 -13.66 -16.69
N LYS A 126 -2.54 -12.38 -16.54
CA LYS A 126 -1.86 -11.25 -17.18
C LYS A 126 -0.48 -11.03 -16.54
N LEU A 127 -0.43 -11.06 -15.21
CA LEU A 127 0.82 -10.98 -14.46
C LEU A 127 1.74 -12.16 -14.78
N GLN A 128 1.22 -13.38 -14.87
CA GLN A 128 2.02 -14.54 -15.23
C GLN A 128 2.61 -14.41 -16.65
N ALA A 129 1.81 -13.99 -17.63
CA ALA A 129 2.29 -13.78 -18.99
C ALA A 129 3.38 -12.68 -19.07
N SER A 130 3.21 -11.60 -18.32
CA SER A 130 4.19 -10.52 -18.21
C SER A 130 5.50 -10.99 -17.58
N LEU A 131 5.43 -11.68 -16.44
CA LEU A 131 6.61 -12.21 -15.76
C LEU A 131 7.37 -13.21 -16.63
N THR A 132 6.67 -14.05 -17.39
CA THR A 132 7.31 -14.94 -18.37
C THR A 132 8.10 -14.14 -19.40
N ARG A 133 7.47 -13.16 -20.06
CA ARG A 133 8.17 -12.30 -21.04
C ARG A 133 9.38 -11.58 -20.45
N LEU A 134 9.23 -10.99 -19.27
CA LEU A 134 10.29 -10.23 -18.62
C LEU A 134 11.46 -11.11 -18.15
N VAL A 135 11.18 -12.33 -17.71
CA VAL A 135 12.21 -13.32 -17.36
C VAL A 135 12.92 -13.82 -18.62
N ASP A 136 12.17 -14.14 -19.68
CA ASP A 136 12.72 -14.59 -20.96
C ASP A 136 13.58 -13.51 -21.63
N ALA A 137 13.20 -12.24 -21.48
CA ALA A 137 13.98 -11.07 -21.90
C ALA A 137 15.19 -10.76 -20.99
N GLY A 138 15.38 -11.52 -19.91
CA GLY A 138 16.47 -11.33 -18.95
C GLY A 138 16.36 -10.06 -18.10
N GLN A 139 15.20 -9.40 -18.07
CA GLN A 139 14.98 -8.16 -17.32
C GLN A 139 14.57 -8.42 -15.87
N VAL A 140 14.06 -9.62 -15.57
CA VAL A 140 13.60 -10.03 -14.25
C VAL A 140 14.24 -11.37 -13.88
N GLU A 141 14.70 -11.46 -12.63
CA GLU A 141 15.15 -12.71 -12.04
C GLU A 141 14.00 -13.37 -11.29
N ARG A 142 13.92 -14.70 -11.38
CA ARG A 142 12.93 -15.52 -10.67
C ARG A 142 13.64 -16.58 -9.84
N LYS A 143 13.24 -16.72 -8.57
CA LYS A 143 13.75 -17.76 -7.66
C LYS A 143 12.59 -18.50 -6.98
N GLY A 144 12.70 -19.80 -6.78
CA GLY A 144 11.69 -20.64 -6.12
C GLY A 144 10.83 -21.47 -7.08
N LYS A 145 10.16 -22.51 -6.55
CA LYS A 145 9.40 -23.50 -7.34
C LYS A 145 7.87 -23.38 -7.20
N THR A 146 7.36 -22.89 -6.07
CA THR A 146 5.91 -22.89 -5.74
C THR A 146 5.48 -21.58 -5.07
N SER A 147 4.91 -21.61 -3.85
CA SER A 147 4.48 -20.43 -3.09
C SER A 147 5.64 -19.56 -2.61
N SER A 148 6.86 -20.09 -2.62
CA SER A 148 8.10 -19.37 -2.32
C SER A 148 8.71 -18.66 -3.53
N THR A 149 7.95 -18.54 -4.64
CA THR A 149 8.46 -17.86 -5.83
C THR A 149 8.63 -16.36 -5.55
N ARG A 150 9.85 -15.86 -5.72
CA ARG A 150 10.21 -14.45 -5.61
C ARG A 150 10.75 -13.94 -6.94
N TYR A 151 10.58 -12.64 -7.14
CA TYR A 151 10.99 -11.90 -8.33
C TYR A 151 11.82 -10.69 -7.91
N ARG A 152 12.75 -10.31 -8.79
CA ARG A 152 13.58 -9.10 -8.62
C ARG A 152 13.91 -8.53 -9.99
N ARG A 153 14.06 -7.22 -10.09
CA ARG A 153 14.64 -6.59 -11.27
C ARG A 153 16.10 -7.04 -11.48
N ARG A 154 16.47 -7.33 -12.71
CA ARG A 154 17.89 -7.49 -13.10
C ARG A 154 18.42 -6.13 -13.58
N LEU A 155 19.35 -5.54 -12.83
CA LEU A 155 20.11 -4.39 -13.32
C LEU A 155 20.98 -4.86 -14.48
N SER A 156 20.72 -4.31 -15.66
CA SER A 156 21.52 -4.51 -16.87
C SER A 156 22.84 -3.77 -16.78
#